data_AF-A0A950GVX0-F1
#
_entry.id   AF-A0A950GVX0-F1
#
_cell.length_a   1.000
_cell.length_b   1.000
_cell.length_c   1.000
_cell.angle_alpha   90.00
_cell.angle_beta   90.00
_cell.angle_gamma   90.00
#
_symmetry.space_group_name_H-M   'P 1'
#
loop_
_entity.id
_entity.type
_entity.pdbx_description
1 polymer ?
#
loop_
_entity_poly.entity_id
_entity_poly.type
_entity_poly.pdbx_seq_one_letter_code
_entity_poly.pdbx_strand_id
1 'polypeptide(L)'
;MKIERRFTKDSQSPYASIAFETTKSEIRNPDGSVVFSLDKIEVPAGWSQVAADVLAQKYFRKAGVPARLKRVEENGVPSFLWRSIPDEAALEALPKSERYGSETWARQVFDRLAGAWTYWGWRGGYFDGEADARAYFDEMRAMLARQMAAPNSPQWFNTGLHWAYGVDGPGQGHYYVDFETGKLTKSKSAYE
;
A
#
# COMPACT_ATOMS: atom_id res chain seq x y z
N MET A 1 14.49 12.53 -13.00
CA MET A 1 15.02 12.70 -11.63
C MET A 1 15.82 11.48 -11.25
N LYS A 2 17.09 11.71 -10.91
CA LYS A 2 17.99 10.70 -10.33
C LYS A 2 17.74 10.56 -8.83
N ILE A 3 17.69 9.32 -8.32
CA ILE A 3 17.45 9.03 -6.90
C ILE A 3 18.66 8.29 -6.32
N GLU A 4 19.28 8.91 -5.31
CA GLU A 4 20.37 8.28 -4.55
C GLU A 4 19.78 7.47 -3.38
N ARG A 5 20.21 6.20 -3.27
CA ARG A 5 19.85 5.34 -2.14
C ARG A 5 20.59 5.80 -0.88
N ARG A 6 19.86 6.02 0.22
CA ARG A 6 20.40 6.46 1.51
C ARG A 6 20.16 5.43 2.60
N PHE A 7 18.97 4.82 2.62
CA PHE A 7 18.53 3.90 3.67
C PHE A 7 18.46 2.45 3.21
N THR A 8 18.50 2.22 1.90
CA THR A 8 18.37 0.91 1.26
C THR A 8 19.60 0.55 0.46
N LYS A 9 19.71 -0.73 0.10
CA LYS A 9 20.76 -1.25 -0.78
C LYS A 9 20.09 -1.88 -1.99
N ASP A 10 20.73 -1.73 -3.14
CA ASP A 10 20.24 -2.37 -4.35
C ASP A 10 20.20 -3.90 -4.19
N SER A 11 19.22 -4.53 -4.82
CA SER A 11 19.00 -5.98 -4.77
C SER A 11 18.80 -6.57 -3.35
N GLN A 12 18.45 -5.74 -2.36
CA GLN A 12 18.04 -6.16 -1.03
C GLN A 12 16.62 -5.69 -0.73
N SER A 13 15.91 -6.41 0.13
CA SER A 13 14.62 -5.92 0.64
C SER A 13 14.82 -4.55 1.32
N PRO A 14 13.95 -3.55 1.07
CA PRO A 14 14.03 -2.27 1.78
C PRO A 14 13.80 -2.42 3.30
N TYR A 15 13.26 -3.57 3.72
CA TYR A 15 13.03 -3.92 5.11
C TYR A 15 14.16 -4.75 5.72
N ALA A 16 15.23 -5.09 4.98
CA ALA A 16 16.26 -6.04 5.42
C ALA A 16 16.98 -5.63 6.72
N SER A 17 17.08 -4.32 6.99
CA SER A 17 17.71 -3.76 8.20
C SER A 17 16.70 -3.34 9.28
N ILE A 18 15.43 -3.70 9.13
CA ILE A 18 14.34 -3.31 10.03
C ILE A 18 13.77 -4.58 10.66
N ALA A 19 13.86 -4.71 11.97
CA ALA A 19 13.19 -5.78 12.70
C ALA A 19 11.69 -5.54 12.71
N PHE A 20 10.92 -6.62 12.56
CA PHE A 20 9.46 -6.60 12.67
C PHE A 20 9.04 -7.57 13.77
N GLU A 21 7.93 -7.26 14.42
CA GLU A 21 7.33 -8.07 15.47
C GLU A 21 5.84 -8.24 15.23
N THR A 22 5.29 -9.29 15.82
CA THR A 22 3.86 -9.55 15.80
C THR A 22 3.23 -9.01 17.09
N THR A 23 2.18 -8.19 16.94
CA THR A 23 1.38 -7.68 18.05
C THR A 23 -0.12 -7.86 17.77
N LYS A 24 -0.96 -7.35 18.67
CA LYS A 24 -2.42 -7.32 18.59
C LYS A 24 -2.87 -5.87 18.76
N SER A 25 -3.88 -5.45 18.00
CA SER A 25 -4.62 -4.22 18.28
C SER A 25 -6.00 -4.57 18.82
N GLU A 26 -6.39 -3.97 19.94
CA GLU A 26 -7.70 -4.20 20.57
C GLU A 26 -8.29 -2.90 21.12
N ILE A 27 -9.59 -2.69 20.90
CA ILE A 27 -10.37 -1.64 21.55
C ILE A 27 -11.37 -2.31 22.48
N ARG A 28 -11.43 -1.87 23.73
CA ARG A 28 -12.42 -2.32 24.72
C ARG A 28 -13.29 -1.16 25.19
N ASN A 29 -14.53 -1.49 25.54
CA ASN A 29 -15.41 -0.62 26.30
C ASN A 29 -14.96 -0.53 27.76
N PRO A 30 -15.45 0.46 28.54
CA PRO A 30 -15.16 0.55 29.98
C PRO A 30 -15.58 -0.69 30.79
N ASP A 31 -16.59 -1.43 30.31
CA ASP A 31 -17.04 -2.70 30.91
C ASP A 31 -16.16 -3.91 30.54
N GLY A 32 -15.10 -3.70 29.75
CA GLY A 32 -14.16 -4.73 29.31
C GLY A 32 -14.56 -5.48 28.04
N SER A 33 -15.77 -5.26 27.49
CA SER A 33 -16.20 -5.89 26.24
C SER A 33 -15.39 -5.38 25.03
N VAL A 34 -15.11 -6.26 24.08
CA VAL A 34 -14.26 -5.95 22.91
C VAL A 34 -15.09 -5.27 21.82
N VAL A 35 -14.66 -4.08 21.41
CA VAL A 35 -15.24 -3.30 20.30
C VAL A 35 -14.57 -3.64 18.98
N PHE A 36 -13.26 -3.87 19.01
CA PHE A 36 -12.46 -4.23 17.85
C PHE A 36 -11.28 -5.08 18.31
N SER A 37 -10.95 -6.13 17.56
CA SER A 37 -9.72 -6.90 17.76
C SER A 37 -9.16 -7.28 16.41
N LEU A 38 -7.86 -7.05 16.24
CA LEU A 38 -7.09 -7.59 15.13
C LEU A 38 -5.82 -8.21 15.69
N ASP A 39 -5.79 -9.53 15.67
CA ASP A 39 -4.68 -10.33 16.16
C ASP A 39 -3.63 -10.54 15.06
N LYS A 40 -2.41 -10.86 15.48
CA LYS A 40 -1.30 -11.24 14.60
C LYS A 40 -0.95 -10.18 13.55
N ILE A 41 -1.00 -8.91 13.93
CA ILE A 41 -0.55 -7.83 13.07
C ILE A 41 0.97 -7.73 13.13
N GLU A 42 1.61 -7.49 12.00
CA GLU A 42 3.07 -7.37 11.93
C GLU A 42 3.49 -5.93 11.67
N VAL A 43 4.29 -5.37 12.58
CA VAL A 43 4.73 -3.97 12.56
C VAL A 43 6.24 -3.88 12.80
N PRO A 44 6.92 -2.78 12.43
CA PRO A 44 8.32 -2.59 12.80
C PRO A 44 8.49 -2.62 14.32
N ALA A 45 9.46 -3.38 14.83
CA ALA A 45 9.65 -3.62 16.27
C ALA A 45 10.03 -2.38 17.09
N GLY A 46 10.38 -1.27 16.42
CA GLY A 46 10.61 0.02 17.08
C GLY A 46 9.36 0.87 17.26
N TRP A 47 8.20 0.43 16.77
CA TRP A 47 6.95 1.18 16.89
C TRP A 47 6.37 1.08 18.30
N SER A 48 5.71 2.15 18.75
CA SER A 48 4.90 2.08 19.96
C SER A 48 3.62 1.27 19.70
N GLN A 49 3.05 0.67 20.75
CA GLN A 49 1.74 0.01 20.65
C GLN A 49 0.66 0.96 20.12
N VAL A 50 0.69 2.24 20.51
CA VAL A 50 -0.24 3.26 19.99
C VAL A 50 -0.10 3.43 18.47
N ALA A 51 1.13 3.40 17.92
CA ALA A 51 1.33 3.47 16.48
C ALA A 51 0.79 2.22 15.76
N ALA A 52 1.00 1.04 16.34
CA ALA A 52 0.45 -0.22 15.83
C ALA A 52 -1.10 -0.22 15.84
N ASP A 53 -1.69 0.27 16.94
CA ASP A 53 -3.14 0.40 17.10
C ASP A 53 -3.74 1.37 16.09
N VAL A 54 -3.14 2.55 15.90
CA VAL A 54 -3.60 3.53 14.90
C VAL A 54 -3.55 2.94 13.50
N LEU A 55 -2.45 2.26 13.14
CA LEU A 55 -2.32 1.59 11.84
C LEU A 55 -3.43 0.56 11.64
N ALA A 56 -3.62 -0.35 12.60
CA ALA A 56 -4.61 -1.42 12.50
C ALA A 56 -6.06 -0.90 12.47
N GLN A 57 -6.36 0.12 13.27
CA GLN A 57 -7.73 0.60 13.44
C GLN A 57 -8.18 1.56 12.34
N LYS A 58 -7.24 2.35 11.79
CA LYS A 58 -7.54 3.43 10.85
C LYS A 58 -7.04 3.14 9.44
N TYR A 59 -5.83 2.62 9.29
CA TYR A 59 -5.13 2.64 7.99
C TYR A 59 -5.07 1.30 7.27
N PHE A 60 -5.17 0.19 8.00
CA PHE A 60 -5.40 -1.10 7.35
C PHE A 60 -6.73 -1.13 6.61
N ARG A 61 -6.67 -1.57 5.35
CA ARG A 61 -7.88 -1.91 4.61
C ARG A 61 -8.54 -3.10 5.28
N LYS A 62 -9.76 -2.90 5.79
CA LYS A 62 -10.47 -3.90 6.62
C LYS A 62 -11.16 -5.03 5.85
N ALA A 63 -11.40 -4.85 4.56
CA ALA A 63 -12.09 -5.83 3.72
C ALA A 63 -11.77 -5.64 2.24
N GLY A 64 -11.98 -6.69 1.46
CA GLY A 64 -11.82 -6.68 0.00
C GLY A 64 -10.37 -6.77 -0.47
N VAL A 65 -9.43 -7.11 0.42
CA VAL A 65 -8.05 -7.45 0.03
C VAL A 65 -8.05 -8.91 -0.44
N PRO A 66 -7.77 -9.19 -1.72
CA PRO A 66 -7.79 -10.56 -2.23
C PRO A 66 -6.60 -11.36 -1.70
N ALA A 67 -6.83 -12.62 -1.36
CA ALA A 67 -5.78 -13.53 -0.86
C ALA A 67 -4.83 -14.00 -1.97
N ARG A 68 -5.21 -13.87 -3.24
CA ARG A 68 -4.41 -14.20 -4.42
C ARG A 68 -4.52 -13.09 -5.45
N LEU A 69 -3.37 -12.68 -5.96
CA LEU A 69 -3.21 -11.58 -6.89
C LEU A 69 -2.38 -12.03 -8.08
N LYS A 70 -2.64 -11.43 -9.23
CA LYS A 70 -1.78 -11.53 -10.42
C LYS A 70 -1.39 -10.14 -10.90
N ARG A 71 -0.19 -10.02 -11.44
CA ARG A 71 0.29 -8.77 -12.06
C ARG A 71 -0.34 -8.61 -13.43
N VAL A 72 -0.64 -7.36 -13.80
CA VAL A 72 -1.15 -7.01 -15.13
C VAL A 72 0.00 -6.39 -15.92
N GLU A 73 0.40 -7.08 -16.99
CA GLU A 73 1.40 -6.54 -17.91
C GLU A 73 0.93 -5.21 -18.49
N GLU A 74 1.81 -4.23 -18.42
CA GLU A 74 1.55 -2.88 -18.91
C GLU A 74 2.76 -2.41 -19.73
N ASN A 75 2.56 -2.31 -21.04
CA ASN A 75 3.60 -1.89 -21.98
C ASN A 75 4.11 -0.49 -21.61
N GLY A 76 5.44 -0.36 -21.52
CA GLY A 76 6.08 0.88 -21.11
C GLY A 76 6.18 1.09 -19.60
N VAL A 77 5.65 0.17 -18.78
CA VAL A 77 5.88 0.13 -17.33
C VAL A 77 6.79 -1.05 -16.99
N PRO A 78 7.86 -0.84 -16.20
CA PRO A 78 8.73 -1.91 -15.73
C PRO A 78 7.94 -2.98 -14.97
N SER A 79 8.31 -4.24 -15.16
CA SER A 79 7.53 -5.38 -14.65
C SER A 79 7.36 -5.41 -13.12
N PHE A 80 8.34 -4.87 -12.38
CA PHE A 80 8.23 -4.76 -10.92
C PHE A 80 7.16 -3.77 -10.46
N LEU A 81 6.77 -2.84 -11.33
CA LEU A 81 5.87 -1.73 -11.05
C LEU A 81 4.46 -1.95 -11.63
N TRP A 82 4.24 -3.08 -12.32
CA TRP A 82 2.93 -3.50 -12.78
C TRP A 82 1.95 -3.57 -11.62
N ARG A 83 0.75 -3.03 -11.83
CA ARG A 83 -0.36 -3.16 -10.88
C ARG A 83 -0.76 -4.63 -10.72
N SER A 84 -1.47 -4.93 -9.64
CA SER A 84 -2.06 -6.24 -9.43
C SER A 84 -3.58 -6.19 -9.47
N ILE A 85 -4.20 -7.31 -9.83
CA ILE A 85 -5.64 -7.53 -9.76
C ILE A 85 -5.92 -8.87 -9.08
N PRO A 86 -7.15 -9.10 -8.56
CA PRO A 86 -7.54 -10.41 -8.05
C PRO A 86 -7.29 -11.50 -9.09
N ASP A 87 -6.66 -12.58 -8.68
CA ASP A 87 -6.52 -13.76 -9.52
C ASP A 87 -7.73 -14.68 -9.30
N GLU A 88 -8.81 -14.42 -10.03
CA GLU A 88 -10.11 -15.11 -9.85
C GLU A 88 -9.97 -16.64 -9.90
N ALA A 89 -9.15 -17.18 -10.82
CA ALA A 89 -8.94 -18.62 -10.92
C ALA A 89 -8.26 -19.19 -9.67
N ALA A 90 -7.24 -18.51 -9.15
CA ALA A 90 -6.55 -18.92 -7.93
C ALA A 90 -7.42 -18.70 -6.67
N LEU A 91 -8.27 -17.67 -6.66
CA LEU A 91 -9.23 -17.41 -5.59
C LEU A 91 -10.34 -18.47 -5.56
N GLU A 92 -10.80 -18.93 -6.71
CA GLU A 92 -11.83 -19.97 -6.80
C GLU A 92 -11.42 -21.29 -6.15
N ALA A 93 -10.12 -21.59 -6.14
CA ALA A 93 -9.54 -22.74 -5.45
C ALA A 93 -9.56 -22.62 -3.91
N LEU A 94 -9.85 -21.45 -3.36
CA LEU A 94 -9.96 -21.22 -1.91
C LEU A 94 -11.42 -21.28 -1.43
N PRO A 95 -11.65 -21.68 -0.16
CA PRO A 95 -12.95 -21.50 0.49
C PRO A 95 -13.42 -20.05 0.39
N LYS A 96 -14.72 -19.83 0.16
CA LYS A 96 -15.28 -18.47 -0.05
C LYS A 96 -14.89 -17.47 1.06
N SER A 97 -14.81 -17.95 2.31
CA SER A 97 -14.43 -17.16 3.49
C SER A 97 -12.96 -16.72 3.51
N GLU A 98 -12.10 -17.33 2.70
CA GLU A 98 -10.65 -17.08 2.68
C GLU A 98 -10.20 -16.31 1.42
N ARG A 99 -11.12 -16.05 0.48
CA ARG A 99 -10.78 -15.37 -0.78
C ARG A 99 -10.44 -13.90 -0.58
N TYR A 100 -11.10 -13.26 0.38
CA TYR A 100 -10.95 -11.84 0.66
C TYR A 100 -10.85 -11.60 2.15
N GLY A 101 -9.95 -10.70 2.54
CA GLY A 101 -9.70 -10.34 3.92
C GLY A 101 -9.29 -8.88 4.07
N SER A 102 -8.45 -8.64 5.07
CA SER A 102 -7.91 -7.34 5.45
C SER A 102 -6.40 -7.27 5.28
N GLU A 103 -5.86 -6.05 5.28
CA GLU A 103 -4.44 -5.84 5.57
C GLU A 103 -4.18 -6.20 7.04
N THR A 104 -3.10 -6.94 7.27
CA THR A 104 -2.68 -7.35 8.62
C THR A 104 -1.22 -7.00 8.89
N TRP A 105 -0.41 -6.73 7.86
CA TRP A 105 1.01 -6.42 8.01
C TRP A 105 1.31 -5.01 7.52
N ALA A 106 2.09 -4.25 8.28
CA ALA A 106 2.43 -2.86 7.97
C ALA A 106 3.10 -2.70 6.59
N ARG A 107 3.87 -3.71 6.16
CA ARG A 107 4.48 -3.73 4.82
C ARG A 107 3.46 -3.62 3.70
N GLN A 108 2.27 -4.20 3.86
CA GLN A 108 1.19 -4.08 2.86
C GLN A 108 0.82 -2.62 2.61
N VAL A 109 0.69 -1.83 3.70
CA VAL A 109 0.40 -0.40 3.64
C VAL A 109 1.56 0.37 3.01
N PHE A 110 2.79 0.12 3.45
CA PHE A 110 3.96 0.81 2.92
C PHE A 110 4.16 0.50 1.42
N ASP A 111 3.99 -0.76 1.03
CA ASP A 111 4.15 -1.23 -0.34
C ASP A 111 3.09 -0.62 -1.26
N ARG A 112 1.81 -0.57 -0.86
CA ARG A 112 0.77 0.05 -1.70
C ARG A 112 0.95 1.55 -1.85
N LEU A 113 1.35 2.25 -0.79
CA LEU A 113 1.58 3.69 -0.81
C LEU A 113 2.76 4.04 -1.72
N ALA A 114 3.94 3.51 -1.41
CA ALA A 114 5.14 3.80 -2.14
C ALA A 114 5.06 3.27 -3.58
N GLY A 115 4.42 2.12 -3.79
CA GLY A 115 4.25 1.53 -5.12
C GLY A 115 3.36 2.39 -6.02
N ALA A 116 2.23 2.89 -5.50
CA ALA A 116 1.36 3.79 -6.25
C ALA A 116 2.04 5.12 -6.59
N TRP A 117 2.76 5.74 -5.64
CA TRP A 117 3.51 6.96 -5.93
C TRP A 117 4.60 6.73 -6.97
N THR A 118 5.31 5.60 -6.89
CA THR A 118 6.33 5.21 -7.88
C THR A 118 5.69 5.00 -9.25
N TYR A 119 4.54 4.33 -9.31
CA TYR A 119 3.80 4.07 -10.54
C TYR A 119 3.35 5.37 -11.20
N TRP A 120 2.73 6.28 -10.45
CA TRP A 120 2.34 7.60 -10.96
C TRP A 120 3.56 8.41 -11.40
N GLY A 121 4.66 8.36 -10.64
CA GLY A 121 5.86 9.08 -11.02
C GLY A 121 6.53 8.52 -12.28
N TRP A 122 6.46 7.21 -12.49
CA TRP A 122 6.90 6.58 -13.73
C TRP A 122 6.04 7.02 -14.91
N ARG A 123 4.71 6.93 -14.78
CA ARG A 123 3.75 7.36 -15.81
C ARG A 123 3.89 8.85 -16.14
N GLY A 124 4.23 9.68 -15.16
CA GLY A 124 4.52 11.10 -15.32
C GLY A 124 5.92 11.43 -15.84
N GLY A 125 6.76 10.43 -16.14
CA GLY A 125 8.12 10.65 -16.67
C GLY A 125 9.08 11.29 -15.68
N TYR A 126 8.86 11.15 -14.37
CA TYR A 126 9.70 11.83 -13.36
C TYR A 126 11.06 11.17 -13.15
N PHE A 127 11.25 9.89 -13.47
CA PHE A 127 12.50 9.16 -13.20
C PHE A 127 13.42 9.15 -14.42
N ASP A 128 14.74 9.27 -14.20
CA ASP A 128 15.72 9.20 -15.30
C ASP A 128 15.84 7.77 -15.86
N GLY A 129 15.55 6.75 -15.05
CA GLY A 129 15.45 5.37 -15.48
C GLY A 129 14.83 4.43 -14.44
N GLU A 130 14.77 3.14 -14.78
CA GLU A 130 14.18 2.10 -13.93
C GLU A 130 14.87 2.00 -12.56
N ALA A 131 16.20 2.17 -12.53
CA ALA A 131 16.97 2.14 -11.30
C ALA A 131 16.55 3.24 -10.31
N ASP A 132 16.22 4.44 -10.80
CA ASP A 132 15.76 5.55 -9.98
C ASP A 132 14.35 5.32 -9.43
N ALA A 133 13.46 4.75 -10.24
CA ALA A 133 12.12 4.36 -9.80
C ALA A 133 12.18 3.29 -8.71
N ARG A 134 13.05 2.28 -8.87
CA ARG A 134 13.30 1.25 -7.84
C ARG A 134 13.88 1.86 -6.57
N ALA A 135 14.88 2.74 -6.70
CA ALA A 135 15.46 3.42 -5.56
C ALA A 135 14.42 4.25 -4.80
N TYR A 136 13.57 5.02 -5.51
CA TYR A 136 12.48 5.76 -4.88
C TYR A 136 11.51 4.84 -4.14
N PHE A 137 11.08 3.75 -4.78
CA PHE A 137 10.17 2.78 -4.16
C PHE A 137 10.75 2.18 -2.89
N ASP A 138 12.03 1.82 -2.91
CA ASP A 138 12.73 1.22 -1.78
C ASP A 138 12.92 2.23 -0.63
N GLU A 139 13.40 3.44 -0.94
CA GLU A 139 13.65 4.48 0.05
C GLU A 139 12.36 4.93 0.74
N MET A 140 11.27 5.13 -0.01
CA MET A 140 9.97 5.49 0.57
C MET A 140 9.46 4.42 1.54
N ARG A 141 9.58 3.13 1.20
CA ARG A 141 9.19 2.03 2.08
C ARG A 141 10.01 1.98 3.36
N ALA A 142 11.33 2.17 3.25
CA ALA A 142 12.22 2.23 4.40
C ALA A 142 11.89 3.44 5.30
N MET A 143 11.65 4.62 4.72
CA MET A 143 11.31 5.84 5.44
C MET A 143 9.95 5.74 6.15
N LEU A 144 8.93 5.16 5.50
CA LEU A 144 7.62 4.92 6.12
C LEU A 144 7.74 3.94 7.30
N ALA A 145 8.45 2.82 7.11
CA ALA A 145 8.65 1.82 8.16
C ALA A 145 9.44 2.39 9.37
N ARG A 146 10.41 3.27 9.13
CA ARG A 146 11.20 3.94 10.17
C ARG A 146 10.54 5.21 10.73
N GLN A 147 9.32 5.54 10.29
CA GLN A 147 8.60 6.77 10.66
C GLN A 147 9.41 8.06 10.41
N MET A 148 10.24 8.08 9.38
CA MET A 148 11.03 9.25 8.98
C MET A 148 10.23 10.26 8.15
N ALA A 149 9.16 9.77 7.50
CA ALA A 149 8.21 10.57 6.77
C ALA A 149 6.82 9.94 6.88
N ALA A 150 5.78 10.78 6.80
CA ALA A 150 4.41 10.34 6.76
C ALA A 150 3.59 11.29 5.85
N PRO A 151 2.83 10.78 4.88
CA PRO A 151 1.89 11.60 4.14
C PRO A 151 0.70 11.99 5.04
N ASN A 152 -0.15 12.89 4.55
CA ASN A 152 -1.40 13.23 5.23
C ASN A 152 -2.37 12.03 5.29
N SER A 153 -3.31 12.06 6.24
CA SER A 153 -4.23 10.95 6.52
C SER A 153 -4.99 10.41 5.30
N PRO A 154 -5.53 11.24 4.37
CA PRO A 154 -6.22 10.75 3.18
C PRO A 154 -5.40 9.75 2.34
N GLN A 155 -4.09 9.95 2.22
CA GLN A 155 -3.22 9.04 1.48
C GLN A 155 -3.18 7.66 2.11
N TRP A 156 -3.05 7.60 3.44
CA TRP A 156 -3.03 6.33 4.17
C TRP A 156 -4.27 5.48 3.94
N PHE A 157 -5.46 6.08 3.78
CA PHE A 157 -6.70 5.32 3.63
C PHE A 157 -6.83 4.64 2.26
N ASN A 158 -6.52 5.35 1.17
CA ASN A 158 -6.96 4.93 -0.16
C ASN A 158 -5.82 4.71 -1.17
N THR A 159 -4.68 5.39 -0.97
CA THR A 159 -3.63 5.39 -1.99
C THR A 159 -3.09 3.99 -2.22
N GLY A 160 -3.05 3.61 -3.50
CA GLY A 160 -2.54 2.33 -3.94
C GLY A 160 -3.44 1.13 -3.71
N LEU A 161 -4.67 1.29 -3.20
CA LEU A 161 -5.60 0.16 -3.12
C LEU A 161 -5.91 -0.41 -4.52
N HIS A 162 -6.12 0.44 -5.51
CA HIS A 162 -6.30 0.02 -6.90
C HIS A 162 -5.01 -0.59 -7.48
N TRP A 163 -3.86 0.06 -7.29
CA TRP A 163 -2.57 -0.42 -7.82
C TRP A 163 -2.13 -1.76 -7.21
N ALA A 164 -2.24 -1.92 -5.89
CA ALA A 164 -1.76 -3.09 -5.17
C ALA A 164 -2.74 -4.27 -5.22
N TYR A 165 -4.05 -4.00 -5.23
CA TYR A 165 -5.07 -5.03 -5.02
C TYR A 165 -6.14 -5.11 -6.10
N GLY A 166 -6.16 -4.16 -7.05
CA GLY A 166 -7.25 -4.03 -8.02
C GLY A 166 -8.58 -3.62 -7.38
N VAL A 167 -8.55 -3.05 -6.16
CA VAL A 167 -9.76 -2.54 -5.51
C VAL A 167 -10.27 -1.35 -6.30
N ASP A 168 -11.53 -1.43 -6.72
CA ASP A 168 -12.20 -0.41 -7.52
C ASP A 168 -13.59 -0.12 -6.93
N GLY A 169 -14.21 0.96 -7.37
CA GLY A 169 -15.54 1.38 -6.95
C GLY A 169 -16.06 2.54 -7.80
N PRO A 170 -17.39 2.76 -7.85
CA PRO A 170 -17.97 3.81 -8.68
C PRO A 170 -17.45 5.19 -8.25
N GLY A 171 -17.21 6.06 -9.23
CA GLY A 171 -16.77 7.43 -8.97
C GLY A 171 -17.69 8.18 -7.99
N GLN A 172 -17.09 8.80 -6.98
CA GLN A 172 -17.80 9.47 -5.88
C GLN A 172 -17.94 10.99 -6.09
N GLY A 173 -17.80 11.45 -7.34
CA GLY A 173 -17.87 12.87 -7.68
C GLY A 173 -16.58 13.66 -7.44
N HIS A 174 -15.46 12.97 -7.22
CA HIS A 174 -14.14 13.60 -7.13
C HIS A 174 -13.60 14.05 -8.49
N TYR A 175 -12.67 15.00 -8.46
CA TYR A 175 -11.97 15.52 -9.63
C TYR A 175 -10.47 15.48 -9.38
N TYR A 176 -9.70 15.27 -10.44
CA TYR A 176 -8.24 15.39 -10.44
C TYR A 176 -7.79 16.22 -11.64
N VAL A 177 -6.55 16.72 -11.60
CA VAL A 177 -5.94 17.36 -12.76
C VAL A 177 -5.21 16.27 -13.54
N ASP A 178 -5.65 16.03 -14.76
CA ASP A 178 -5.01 15.05 -15.65
C ASP A 178 -3.57 15.49 -15.95
N PHE A 179 -2.61 14.61 -15.72
CA PHE A 179 -1.20 14.99 -15.73
C PHE A 179 -0.63 15.22 -17.14
N GLU A 180 -1.26 14.65 -18.18
CA GLU A 180 -0.85 14.84 -19.57
C GLU A 180 -1.44 16.13 -20.15
N THR A 181 -2.72 16.36 -19.91
CA THR A 181 -3.48 17.47 -20.51
C THR A 181 -3.54 18.71 -19.63
N GLY A 182 -3.26 18.59 -18.33
CA GLY A 182 -3.38 19.65 -17.33
C GLY A 182 -4.82 20.07 -17.02
N LYS A 183 -5.83 19.29 -17.47
CA LYS A 183 -7.25 19.66 -17.32
C LYS A 183 -7.88 19.04 -16.08
N LEU A 184 -8.76 19.81 -15.44
CA LEU A 184 -9.62 19.30 -14.37
C LEU A 184 -10.59 18.26 -14.94
N THR A 185 -10.46 17.02 -14.49
CA THR A 185 -11.17 15.85 -15.01
C THR A 185 -11.94 15.18 -13.87
N LYS A 186 -13.19 14.82 -14.14
CA LYS A 186 -14.02 14.08 -13.19
C LYS A 186 -13.52 12.63 -13.09
N SER A 187 -13.24 12.14 -11.89
CA SER A 187 -12.84 10.73 -11.74
C SER A 187 -14.00 9.80 -12.03
N LYS A 188 -13.71 8.73 -12.75
CA LYS A 188 -14.64 7.64 -13.08
C LYS A 188 -14.70 6.59 -11.96
N SER A 189 -13.65 6.52 -11.15
CA SER A 189 -13.46 5.56 -10.06
C SER A 189 -13.26 6.27 -8.72
N ALA A 190 -13.53 5.57 -7.63
CA ALA A 190 -13.21 6.04 -6.28
C ALA A 190 -11.73 5.87 -5.89
N TYR A 191 -10.97 5.05 -6.62
CA TYR A 191 -9.62 4.61 -6.23
C TYR A 191 -8.54 4.80 -7.30
N GLU A 192 -8.93 5.18 -8.52
CA GLU A 192 -8.03 5.61 -9.61
C GLU A 192 -7.96 7.14 -9.68
#